data_AF-A0A4R2NTD2-F1
#
_entry.id   AF-A0A4R2NTD2-F1
#
_cell.length_a   1.000
_cell.length_b   1.000
_cell.length_c   1.000
_cell.angle_alpha   90.00
_cell.angle_beta   90.00
_cell.angle_gamma   90.00
#
_symmetry.space_group_name_H-M   'P 1'
#
loop_
_entity.id
_entity.type
_entity.pdbx_description
1 polymer ?
#
loop_
_entity_poly.entity_id
_entity_poly.type
_entity_poly.pdbx_seq_one_letter_code
_entity_poly.pdbx_strand_id
1 'polypeptide(L)'
;MQELKRGYLFDYKNNTWKVTDIYNIKWDDGSKTTEYQVKNKKGEVRYLMLEFIRKQKPSYTFWEKISNIDSFLKTISKTESDFVSIGTAKFPKKFYYKNVEYNFDERCNGTCTYNYETERVNSLDYTNNDDNKFFAIQLWDDEIEIATGVSILKTQISNIQERTSFISSDSIWSFLEKHLVLYIFALFFLVTFALNKCSKTSWDNNRDLNDSTKVYRNGNSYYRGRSSRGFGK
;
A
#
# COMPACT_ATOMS: atom_id res chain seq x y z
N MET A 1 5.59 -8.55 20.49
CA MET A 1 4.76 -7.96 19.42
C MET A 1 3.83 -9.06 18.97
N GLN A 2 2.61 -8.79 18.52
CA GLN A 2 1.83 -9.84 17.86
C GLN A 2 2.62 -10.31 16.64
N GLU A 3 2.70 -11.61 16.42
CA GLU A 3 3.32 -12.18 15.22
C GLU A 3 2.53 -11.72 13.99
N LEU A 4 3.21 -11.07 13.05
CA LEU A 4 2.55 -10.60 11.83
C LEU A 4 2.38 -11.78 10.88
N LYS A 5 1.23 -11.84 10.21
CA LYS A 5 0.97 -12.85 9.17
C LYS A 5 0.93 -12.20 7.80
N ARG A 6 1.12 -13.00 6.76
CA ARG A 6 0.89 -12.56 5.38
C ARG A 6 -0.49 -11.90 5.26
N GLY A 7 -0.52 -10.76 4.60
CA GLY A 7 -1.72 -9.95 4.45
C GLY A 7 -1.88 -8.86 5.50
N TYR A 8 -1.23 -8.94 6.67
CA TYR A 8 -1.38 -7.93 7.73
C TYR A 8 -0.90 -6.57 7.27
N LEU A 9 -1.53 -5.52 7.78
CA LEU A 9 -1.16 -4.12 7.57
C LEU A 9 -0.61 -3.52 8.85
N PHE A 10 0.37 -2.63 8.74
CA PHE A 10 0.83 -1.78 9.84
C PHE A 10 1.33 -0.44 9.32
N ASP A 11 1.37 0.57 10.19
CA ASP A 11 1.87 1.89 9.86
C ASP A 11 3.29 2.10 10.40
N TYR A 12 4.15 2.68 9.57
CA TYR A 12 5.50 3.13 9.93
C TYR A 12 5.95 4.26 8.98
N LYS A 13 6.54 5.33 9.55
CA LYS A 13 7.02 6.53 8.80
C LYS A 13 6.01 7.04 7.76
N ASN A 14 4.78 7.32 8.20
CA ASN A 14 3.68 7.85 7.38
C ASN A 14 3.27 6.97 6.19
N ASN A 15 3.65 5.69 6.19
CA ASN A 15 3.27 4.72 5.18
C ASN A 15 2.58 3.54 5.85
N THR A 16 1.55 3.01 5.17
CA THR A 16 0.96 1.72 5.51
C THR A 16 1.65 0.63 4.69
N TRP A 17 2.16 -0.37 5.40
CA TRP A 17 2.92 -1.49 4.88
C TRP A 17 2.09 -2.76 4.99
N LYS A 18 2.02 -3.52 3.90
CA LYS A 18 1.39 -4.85 3.87
C LYS A 18 2.46 -5.92 3.89
N VAL A 19 2.35 -6.87 4.82
CA VAL A 19 3.19 -8.07 4.84
C VAL A 19 2.84 -8.93 3.63
N THR A 20 3.79 -9.12 2.74
CA THR A 20 3.64 -9.98 1.56
C THR A 20 4.23 -11.36 1.82
N ASP A 21 5.41 -11.41 2.46
CA ASP A 21 6.15 -12.63 2.71
C ASP A 21 6.83 -12.61 4.08
N ILE A 22 7.18 -13.82 4.54
CA ILE A 22 7.78 -14.06 5.85
C ILE A 22 8.91 -15.07 5.66
N TYR A 23 10.08 -14.67 6.11
CA TYR A 23 11.30 -15.47 6.08
C TYR A 23 11.75 -15.70 7.52
N ASN A 24 12.11 -16.94 7.84
CA ASN A 24 12.60 -17.29 9.17
C ASN A 24 14.04 -17.79 9.03
N ILE A 25 14.97 -17.06 9.62
CA ILE A 25 16.38 -17.40 9.59
C ILE A 25 16.77 -17.94 10.95
N LYS A 26 17.37 -19.12 10.97
CA LYS A 26 18.07 -19.65 12.14
C LYS A 26 19.56 -19.50 11.88
N TRP A 27 20.21 -18.67 12.68
CA TRP A 27 21.65 -18.46 12.60
C TRP A 27 22.40 -19.57 13.34
N ASP A 28 23.64 -19.81 12.92
CA ASP A 28 24.47 -20.90 13.44
C ASP A 28 24.90 -20.66 14.90
N ASP A 29 24.89 -19.40 15.37
CA ASP A 29 25.09 -19.01 16.77
C ASP A 29 23.87 -19.31 17.67
N GLY A 30 22.76 -19.74 17.07
CA GLY A 30 21.51 -20.06 17.73
C GLY A 30 20.53 -18.90 17.89
N SER A 31 20.89 -17.70 17.45
CA SER A 31 19.95 -16.59 17.31
C SER A 31 18.94 -16.87 16.19
N LYS A 32 17.84 -16.12 16.18
CA LYS A 32 16.77 -16.27 15.19
C LYS A 32 16.34 -14.93 14.68
N THR A 33 16.07 -14.87 13.38
CA THR A 33 15.51 -13.70 12.74
C THR A 33 14.18 -14.08 12.08
N THR A 34 13.17 -13.24 12.27
CA THR A 34 11.98 -13.23 11.42
C THR A 34 12.00 -11.97 10.59
N GLU A 35 12.09 -12.13 9.28
CA GLU A 35 12.04 -11.04 8.31
C GLU A 35 10.67 -11.02 7.62
N TYR A 36 10.02 -9.88 7.67
CA TYR A 36 8.76 -9.61 6.98
C TYR A 36 9.04 -8.77 5.75
N GLN A 37 8.88 -9.33 4.56
CA GLN A 37 8.83 -8.51 3.35
C GLN A 37 7.51 -7.74 3.36
N VAL A 38 7.62 -6.44 3.18
CA VAL A 38 6.49 -5.54 3.21
C VAL A 38 6.45 -4.65 1.99
N LYS A 39 5.23 -4.40 1.50
CA LYS A 39 4.99 -3.56 0.34
C LYS A 39 4.00 -2.46 0.70
N ASN A 40 4.26 -1.23 0.28
CA ASN A 40 3.29 -0.15 0.44
C ASN A 40 2.37 -0.03 -0.79
N LYS A 41 1.39 0.89 -0.73
CA LYS A 41 0.45 1.14 -1.84
C LYS A 41 1.13 1.60 -3.15
N LYS A 42 2.30 2.24 -3.06
CA LYS A 42 3.09 2.69 -4.23
C LYS A 42 3.92 1.57 -4.84
N GLY A 43 3.95 0.40 -4.21
CA GLY A 43 4.71 -0.74 -4.65
C GLY A 43 6.16 -0.77 -4.15
N GLU A 44 6.56 0.16 -3.29
CA GLU A 44 7.88 0.14 -2.65
C GLU A 44 7.97 -1.07 -1.72
N VAL A 45 9.08 -1.80 -1.83
CA VAL A 45 9.37 -2.99 -1.03
C VAL A 45 10.41 -2.65 0.03
N ARG A 46 10.15 -3.11 1.25
CA ARG A 46 11.03 -3.00 2.42
C ARG A 46 10.96 -4.29 3.22
N TYR A 47 11.84 -4.42 4.20
CA TYR A 47 11.90 -5.61 5.04
C TYR A 47 11.94 -5.17 6.51
N LEU A 48 10.94 -5.61 7.28
CA LEU A 48 10.93 -5.44 8.73
C LEU A 48 11.56 -6.68 9.34
N MET A 49 12.68 -6.52 10.02
CA MET A 49 13.43 -7.62 10.61
C MET A 49 13.32 -7.57 12.13
N LEU A 50 12.98 -8.71 12.72
CA LEU A 50 12.95 -8.93 14.16
C LEU A 50 13.98 -9.98 14.51
N GLU A 51 14.92 -9.62 15.36
CA GLU A 51 15.97 -10.54 15.80
C GLU A 51 15.79 -10.94 17.26
N PHE A 52 15.99 -12.21 17.54
CA PHE A 52 15.78 -12.85 18.83
C PHE A 52 17.09 -13.49 19.30
N ILE A 53 17.81 -12.78 20.14
CA ILE A 53 19.03 -13.27 20.80
C ILE A 53 18.68 -13.77 22.21
N ARG A 54 19.27 -14.89 22.61
CA ARG A 54 19.00 -15.51 23.92
C ARG A 54 19.30 -14.54 25.06
N LYS A 55 18.34 -14.38 25.99
CA LYS A 55 18.40 -13.46 27.15
C LYS A 55 18.45 -11.97 26.80
N GLN A 56 18.26 -11.59 25.53
CA GLN A 56 18.17 -10.19 25.12
C GLN A 56 16.74 -9.82 24.74
N LYS A 57 16.45 -8.51 24.74
CA LYS A 57 15.19 -8.02 24.17
C LYS A 57 15.28 -8.11 22.64
N PRO A 58 14.17 -8.41 21.94
CA PRO A 58 14.20 -8.43 20.48
C PRO A 58 14.59 -7.06 19.93
N SER A 59 15.47 -7.07 18.93
CA SER A 59 15.81 -5.87 18.15
C SER A 59 14.85 -5.76 16.95
N TYR A 60 14.67 -4.54 16.47
CA TYR A 60 13.81 -4.24 15.33
C TYR A 60 14.58 -3.38 14.34
N THR A 61 14.66 -3.81 13.09
CA THR A 61 15.34 -3.08 12.03
C THR A 61 14.48 -3.03 10.78
N PHE A 62 14.65 -1.98 9.98
CA PHE A 62 13.88 -1.77 8.76
C PHE A 62 14.81 -1.54 7.58
N TRP A 63 14.73 -2.40 6.58
CA TRP A 63 15.72 -2.55 5.52
C TRP A 63 15.18 -2.24 4.14
N GLU A 64 16.09 -1.82 3.26
CA GLU A 64 15.90 -1.73 1.82
C GLU A 64 17.01 -2.50 1.09
N LYS A 65 16.63 -3.27 0.07
CA LYS A 65 17.58 -3.93 -0.84
C LYS A 65 18.09 -2.92 -1.87
N ILE A 66 19.37 -3.03 -2.23
CA ILE A 66 20.04 -2.22 -3.24
C ILE A 66 19.83 -2.90 -4.59
N SER A 67 19.10 -2.24 -5.49
CA SER A 67 18.76 -2.81 -6.80
C SER A 67 19.91 -2.77 -7.82
N ASN A 68 20.85 -1.82 -7.70
CA ASN A 68 21.97 -1.68 -8.64
C ASN A 68 23.28 -2.11 -7.97
N ILE A 69 23.44 -3.43 -7.82
CA ILE A 69 24.59 -4.05 -7.17
C ILE A 69 25.90 -3.69 -7.91
N ASP A 70 25.91 -3.73 -9.24
CA ASP A 70 27.13 -3.40 -10.03
C ASP A 70 27.64 -1.99 -9.77
N SER A 71 26.74 -1.01 -9.72
CA SER A 71 27.11 0.38 -9.41
C SER A 71 27.63 0.51 -7.98
N PHE A 72 27.03 -0.22 -7.04
CA PHE A 72 27.49 -0.26 -5.66
C PHE A 72 28.90 -0.85 -5.57
N LEU A 73 29.13 -2.04 -6.13
CA LEU A 73 30.42 -2.72 -6.12
C LEU A 73 31.53 -1.84 -6.70
N LYS A 74 31.29 -1.18 -7.84
CA LYS A 74 32.24 -0.22 -8.44
C LYS A 74 32.61 0.95 -7.53
N THR A 75 31.69 1.36 -6.67
CA THR A 75 31.89 2.48 -5.74
C THR A 75 32.77 2.04 -4.57
N ILE A 76 32.45 0.89 -3.95
CA ILE A 76 33.17 0.40 -2.77
C ILE A 76 34.50 -0.30 -3.11
N SER A 77 34.71 -0.79 -4.33
CA SER A 77 35.98 -1.42 -4.72
C SER A 77 37.15 -0.42 -4.75
N LYS A 78 36.88 0.88 -4.68
CA LYS A 78 37.90 1.95 -4.63
C LYS A 78 38.36 2.25 -3.21
N THR A 79 37.67 1.76 -2.19
CA THR A 79 37.93 2.09 -0.80
C THR A 79 38.75 1.00 -0.13
N GLU A 80 39.93 1.39 0.36
CA GLU A 80 40.87 0.63 1.19
C GLU A 80 41.44 -0.70 0.64
N SER A 81 42.53 -1.17 1.25
CA SER A 81 43.24 -2.39 0.89
C SER A 81 42.91 -3.60 1.78
N ASP A 82 42.11 -3.41 2.84
CA ASP A 82 41.72 -4.47 3.76
C ASP A 82 40.31 -4.98 3.43
N PHE A 83 40.17 -6.31 3.37
CA PHE A 83 39.00 -6.97 2.85
C PHE A 83 38.56 -8.15 3.72
N VAL A 84 37.26 -8.42 3.68
CA VAL A 84 36.63 -9.65 4.14
C VAL A 84 36.07 -10.41 2.94
N SER A 85 36.06 -11.73 3.03
CA SER A 85 35.62 -12.59 1.92
C SER A 85 34.39 -13.40 2.29
N ILE A 86 33.49 -13.53 1.32
CA ILE A 86 32.32 -14.41 1.37
C ILE A 86 32.28 -15.17 0.05
N GLY A 87 32.38 -16.51 0.13
CA GLY A 87 32.71 -17.33 -1.04
C GLY A 87 34.05 -16.89 -1.66
N THR A 88 34.04 -16.65 -2.97
CA THR A 88 35.20 -16.13 -3.72
C THR A 88 35.23 -14.60 -3.81
N ALA A 89 34.16 -13.92 -3.38
CA ALA A 89 34.03 -12.47 -3.44
C ALA A 89 34.75 -11.80 -2.25
N LYS A 90 35.29 -10.60 -2.49
CA LYS A 90 35.97 -9.76 -1.49
C LYS A 90 35.29 -8.42 -1.37
N PHE A 91 35.11 -7.97 -0.14
CA PHE A 91 34.44 -6.72 0.21
C PHE A 91 35.31 -5.92 1.18
N PRO A 92 35.38 -4.59 1.07
CA PRO A 92 36.19 -3.78 1.97
C PRO A 92 35.69 -3.95 3.40
N LYS A 93 36.60 -4.01 4.39
CA LYS A 93 36.18 -3.96 5.80
C LYS A 93 35.54 -2.62 6.15
N LYS A 94 35.78 -1.58 5.36
CA LYS A 94 35.30 -0.24 5.61
C LYS A 94 34.97 0.46 4.31
N PHE A 95 33.80 1.09 4.23
CA PHE A 95 33.40 1.86 3.05
C PHE A 95 32.35 2.92 3.38
N TYR A 96 32.11 3.81 2.42
CA TYR A 96 31.08 4.84 2.51
C TYR A 96 29.91 4.52 1.57
N TYR A 97 28.69 4.60 2.10
CA TYR A 97 27.47 4.51 1.30
C TYR A 97 26.43 5.52 1.81
N LYS A 98 25.87 6.33 0.90
CA LYS A 98 24.89 7.39 1.23
C LYS A 98 25.35 8.30 2.40
N ASN A 99 26.63 8.71 2.38
CA ASN A 99 27.28 9.54 3.42
C ASN A 99 27.30 8.89 4.81
N VAL A 100 27.31 7.57 4.87
CA VAL A 100 27.46 6.79 6.11
C VAL A 100 28.70 5.93 5.95
N GLU A 101 29.58 6.00 6.94
CA GLU A 101 30.72 5.09 7.07
C GLU A 101 30.23 3.79 7.73
N TYR A 102 30.47 2.67 7.05
CA TYR A 102 30.17 1.34 7.54
C TYR A 102 31.48 0.61 7.81
N ASN A 103 31.55 -0.04 8.97
CA ASN A 103 32.66 -0.89 9.38
C ASN A 103 32.16 -2.33 9.50
N PHE A 104 32.97 -3.27 9.04
CA PHE A 104 32.71 -4.70 9.16
C PHE A 104 32.59 -5.04 10.64
N ASP A 105 31.48 -5.68 10.98
CA ASP A 105 31.18 -6.11 12.34
C ASP A 105 31.48 -7.60 12.44
N GLU A 106 30.73 -8.41 11.70
CA GLU A 106 30.83 -9.86 11.78
C GLU A 106 30.43 -10.60 10.51
N ARG A 107 30.74 -11.90 10.51
CA ARG A 107 30.25 -12.85 9.51
C ARG A 107 29.29 -13.81 10.18
N CYS A 108 28.06 -13.81 9.69
CA CYS A 108 26.99 -14.67 10.17
C CYS A 108 26.65 -15.71 9.11
N ASN A 109 26.46 -16.97 9.50
CA ASN A 109 25.92 -17.98 8.60
C ASN A 109 24.64 -18.53 9.20
N GLY A 110 23.67 -18.85 8.35
CA GLY A 110 22.35 -19.27 8.80
C GLY A 110 21.61 -20.07 7.75
N THR A 111 20.46 -20.57 8.17
CA THR A 111 19.52 -21.29 7.31
C THR A 111 18.22 -20.51 7.29
N CYS A 112 17.82 -20.06 6.10
CA CYS A 112 16.54 -19.39 5.88
C CYS A 112 15.49 -20.43 5.48
N THR A 113 14.31 -20.34 6.08
CA THR A 113 13.14 -21.12 5.72
C THR A 113 12.01 -20.17 5.35
N TYR A 114 11.46 -20.37 4.16
CA TYR A 114 10.32 -19.62 3.65
C TYR A 114 9.42 -20.55 2.86
N ASN A 115 8.11 -20.48 3.09
CA ASN A 115 7.15 -21.46 2.56
C ASN A 115 7.51 -22.92 2.91
N TYR A 116 7.99 -23.67 1.91
CA TYR A 116 8.41 -25.06 1.97
C TYR A 116 9.87 -25.23 1.53
N GLU A 117 10.57 -24.12 1.30
CA GLU A 117 11.94 -24.07 0.82
C GLU A 117 12.88 -23.74 1.98
N THR A 118 14.11 -24.20 1.85
CA THR A 118 15.15 -23.98 2.85
C THR A 118 16.47 -23.80 2.14
N GLU A 119 17.15 -22.70 2.45
CA GLU A 119 18.36 -22.27 1.78
C GLU A 119 19.41 -21.83 2.79
N ARG A 120 20.68 -21.92 2.41
CA ARG A 120 21.77 -21.38 3.22
C ARG A 120 21.99 -19.91 2.88
N VAL A 121 22.23 -19.12 3.92
CA VAL A 121 22.63 -17.72 3.81
C VAL A 121 23.94 -17.53 4.54
N ASN A 122 24.89 -16.89 3.88
CA ASN A 122 26.08 -16.35 4.51
C ASN A 122 25.94 -14.82 4.46
N SER A 123 26.19 -14.12 5.55
CA SER A 123 26.08 -12.66 5.66
C SER A 123 27.40 -12.08 6.11
N LEU A 124 27.82 -11.00 5.46
CA LEU A 124 28.79 -10.06 6.00
C LEU A 124 27.99 -8.85 6.50
N ASP A 125 28.03 -8.64 7.81
CA ASP A 125 27.28 -7.57 8.47
C ASP A 125 28.21 -6.42 8.82
N TYR A 126 27.72 -5.21 8.60
CA TYR A 126 28.43 -3.97 8.85
C TYR A 126 27.51 -3.03 9.64
N THR A 127 28.13 -2.23 10.51
CA THR A 127 27.46 -1.23 11.33
C THR A 127 28.17 0.11 11.22
N ASN A 128 27.45 1.20 11.49
CA ASN A 128 28.07 2.49 11.73
C ASN A 128 28.52 2.62 13.20
N ASN A 129 29.31 3.64 13.51
CA ASN A 129 29.84 3.85 14.86
C ASN A 129 28.77 4.07 15.95
N ASP A 130 27.52 4.38 15.57
CA ASP A 130 26.40 4.61 16.50
C ASP A 130 25.48 3.39 16.65
N ASP A 131 25.78 2.26 15.98
CA ASP A 131 24.97 1.03 15.99
C ASP A 131 23.48 1.23 15.67
N ASN A 132 23.21 2.15 14.74
CA ASN A 132 21.84 2.52 14.35
C ASN A 132 21.58 2.43 12.85
N LYS A 133 22.63 2.22 12.05
CA LYS A 133 22.58 1.97 10.62
C LYS A 133 23.38 0.72 10.30
N PHE A 134 22.75 -0.12 9.50
CA PHE A 134 23.28 -1.43 9.18
C PHE A 134 23.44 -1.58 7.68
N PHE A 135 24.34 -2.46 7.30
CA PHE A 135 24.55 -2.87 5.94
C PHE A 135 24.87 -4.36 5.92
N ALA A 136 24.24 -5.09 5.02
CA ALA A 136 24.41 -6.54 4.92
C ALA A 136 24.72 -6.90 3.47
N ILE A 137 25.69 -7.80 3.30
CA ILE A 137 26.02 -8.43 2.02
C ILE A 137 25.82 -9.93 2.22
N GLN A 138 24.78 -10.45 1.58
CA GLN A 138 24.32 -11.81 1.75
C GLN A 138 24.62 -12.62 0.50
N LEU A 139 25.25 -13.78 0.68
CA LEU A 139 25.43 -14.78 -0.35
C LEU A 139 24.45 -15.92 -0.08
N TRP A 140 23.53 -16.07 -1.03
CA TRP A 140 22.58 -17.16 -1.14
C TRP A 140 23.12 -18.23 -2.11
N ASP A 141 22.36 -19.29 -2.34
CA ASP A 141 22.82 -20.41 -3.16
C ASP A 141 23.05 -20.01 -4.63
N ASP A 142 22.26 -19.08 -5.18
CA ASP A 142 22.30 -18.64 -6.57
C ASP A 142 22.52 -17.13 -6.76
N GLU A 143 22.44 -16.33 -5.69
CA GLU A 143 22.52 -14.87 -5.79
C GLU A 143 23.30 -14.18 -4.65
N ILE A 144 23.72 -12.96 -4.94
CA ILE A 144 24.24 -12.02 -3.92
C ILE A 144 23.18 -10.94 -3.73
N GLU A 145 22.78 -10.72 -2.49
CA GLU A 145 21.90 -9.64 -2.10
C GLU A 145 22.63 -8.64 -1.23
N ILE A 146 22.27 -7.36 -1.40
CA ILE A 146 22.87 -6.28 -0.64
C ILE A 146 21.75 -5.40 -0.10
N ALA A 147 21.77 -5.13 1.21
CA ALA A 147 20.74 -4.37 1.88
C ALA A 147 21.34 -3.35 2.85
N THR A 148 20.60 -2.27 3.08
CA THR A 148 20.90 -1.31 4.15
C THR A 148 19.69 -1.16 5.06
N GLY A 149 19.94 -1.04 6.36
CA GLY A 149 18.92 -1.03 7.39
C GLY A 149 19.12 0.09 8.40
N VAL A 150 18.06 0.37 9.14
CA VAL A 150 18.09 1.27 10.29
C VAL A 150 17.44 0.63 11.50
N SER A 151 17.96 0.90 12.69
CA SER A 151 17.32 0.53 13.95
C SER A 151 16.01 1.29 14.12
N ILE A 152 14.98 0.60 14.59
CA ILE A 152 13.68 1.19 14.89
C ILE A 152 13.20 0.72 16.28
N LEU A 153 12.34 1.52 16.89
CA LEU A 153 11.65 1.12 18.11
C LEU A 153 10.36 0.41 17.74
N LYS A 154 10.01 -0.63 18.50
CA LYS A 154 8.70 -1.30 18.39
C LYS A 154 7.53 -0.31 18.45
N THR A 155 7.64 0.75 19.26
CA THR A 155 6.60 1.80 19.42
C THR A 155 6.40 2.65 18.17
N GLN A 156 7.33 2.62 17.21
CA GLN A 156 7.17 3.30 15.91
C GLN A 156 6.30 2.51 14.93
N ILE A 157 6.00 1.25 15.23
CA ILE A 157 5.06 0.42 14.47
C ILE A 157 3.70 0.51 15.13
N SER A 158 2.71 1.00 14.39
CA SER A 158 1.35 1.23 14.90
C SER A 158 0.28 0.63 13.99
N ASN A 159 -0.98 0.69 14.44
CA ASN A 159 -2.15 0.35 13.63
C ASN A 159 -2.06 -1.02 12.93
N ILE A 160 -1.60 -2.03 13.66
CA ILE A 160 -1.53 -3.40 13.15
C ILE A 160 -2.96 -3.91 12.92
N GLN A 161 -3.28 -4.30 11.69
CA GLN A 161 -4.59 -4.80 11.27
C GLN A 161 -4.45 -6.14 10.55
N GLU A 162 -5.33 -7.08 10.86
CA GLU A 162 -5.33 -8.43 10.27
C GLU A 162 -5.92 -8.47 8.84
N ARG A 163 -6.23 -7.32 8.24
CA ARG A 163 -6.97 -7.21 6.98
C ARG A 163 -6.08 -7.41 5.76
N THR A 164 -6.57 -8.17 4.77
CA THR A 164 -5.82 -8.56 3.56
C THR A 164 -5.80 -7.51 2.45
N SER A 165 -6.64 -6.47 2.52
CA SER A 165 -6.75 -5.43 1.49
C SER A 165 -6.34 -4.06 2.04
N PHE A 166 -5.54 -3.34 1.25
CA PHE A 166 -5.42 -1.90 1.45
C PHE A 166 -6.81 -1.29 1.29
N ILE A 167 -7.26 -0.48 2.24
CA ILE A 167 -8.47 0.32 2.05
C ILE A 167 -8.20 1.24 0.85
N SER A 168 -8.77 0.90 -0.31
CA SER A 168 -8.80 1.78 -1.47
C SER A 168 -10.03 2.66 -1.36
N SER A 169 -9.85 3.96 -1.59
CA SER A 169 -10.98 4.87 -1.87
C SER A 169 -11.82 4.34 -3.03
N ASP A 170 -11.19 3.62 -3.96
CA ASP A 170 -11.81 3.06 -5.16
C ASP A 170 -12.81 1.93 -4.86
N SER A 171 -12.65 1.23 -3.74
CA SER A 171 -13.63 0.24 -3.26
C SER A 171 -14.94 0.90 -2.81
N ILE A 172 -14.86 2.12 -2.26
CA ILE A 172 -16.04 2.88 -1.86
C ILE A 172 -16.71 3.50 -3.08
N TRP A 173 -15.93 4.02 -4.04
CA TRP A 173 -16.43 4.57 -5.30
C TRP A 173 -17.06 3.51 -6.21
N SER A 174 -16.46 2.32 -6.33
CA SER A 174 -17.04 1.22 -7.11
C SER A 174 -18.31 0.63 -6.48
N PHE A 175 -18.40 0.60 -5.15
CA PHE A 175 -19.65 0.28 -4.45
C PHE A 175 -20.72 1.34 -4.68
N LEU A 176 -20.35 2.63 -4.60
CA LEU A 176 -21.24 3.74 -4.91
C LEU A 176 -21.70 3.70 -6.37
N GLU A 177 -20.82 3.55 -7.36
CA GLU A 177 -21.16 3.44 -8.78
C GLU A 177 -22.12 2.28 -9.06
N LYS A 178 -21.85 1.10 -8.48
CA LYS A 178 -22.67 -0.09 -8.70
C LYS A 178 -24.10 0.08 -8.18
N HIS A 179 -24.28 0.90 -7.15
CA HIS A 179 -25.58 1.17 -6.55
C HIS A 179 -26.14 2.56 -6.87
N LEU A 180 -25.40 3.43 -7.58
CA LEU A 180 -25.79 4.80 -7.90
C LEU A 180 -27.07 4.83 -8.76
N VAL A 181 -27.13 3.95 -9.76
CA VAL A 181 -28.35 3.79 -10.59
C VAL A 181 -29.53 3.35 -9.72
N LEU A 182 -29.32 2.39 -8.81
CA LEU A 182 -30.37 1.92 -7.90
C LEU A 182 -30.86 3.04 -6.96
N TYR A 183 -29.95 3.85 -6.44
CA TYR A 183 -30.28 5.00 -5.59
C TYR A 183 -31.03 6.09 -6.36
N ILE A 184 -30.63 6.39 -7.60
CA ILE A 184 -31.35 7.33 -8.47
C ILE A 184 -32.77 6.82 -8.76
N PHE A 185 -32.92 5.53 -9.08
CA PHE A 185 -34.24 4.93 -9.33
C PHE A 185 -35.11 4.94 -8.07
N ALA A 186 -34.56 4.61 -6.91
CA ALA A 186 -35.28 4.65 -5.64
C ALA A 186 -35.70 6.08 -5.26
N LEU A 187 -34.81 7.06 -5.47
CA LEU A 187 -35.10 8.47 -5.24
C LEU A 187 -36.18 8.98 -6.20
N PHE A 188 -36.10 8.61 -7.49
CA PHE A 188 -37.11 8.95 -8.50
C PHE A 188 -38.48 8.36 -8.14
N PHE A 189 -38.52 7.11 -7.68
CA PHE A 189 -39.75 6.47 -7.18
C PHE A 189 -40.30 7.17 -5.94
N LEU A 190 -39.46 7.54 -4.98
CA LEU A 190 -39.89 8.30 -3.79
C LEU A 190 -40.45 9.68 -4.16
N VAL A 191 -39.80 10.39 -5.09
CA VAL A 191 -40.25 11.70 -5.57
C VAL A 191 -41.56 11.59 -6.33
N THR A 192 -41.70 10.62 -7.24
CA THR A 192 -42.97 10.39 -7.96
C THR A 192 -44.09 9.96 -7.02
N PHE A 193 -43.80 9.16 -6.00
CA PHE A 193 -44.79 8.78 -4.98
C PHE A 193 -45.22 9.97 -4.12
N ALA A 194 -44.26 10.84 -3.74
CA ALA A 194 -44.56 12.08 -3.02
C ALA A 194 -45.40 13.04 -3.87
N LEU A 195 -45.04 13.22 -5.16
CA LEU A 195 -45.80 14.06 -6.09
C LEU A 195 -47.20 13.51 -6.37
N ASN A 196 -47.38 12.19 -6.47
CA ASN A 196 -48.71 11.57 -6.59
C ASN A 196 -49.58 11.73 -5.33
N LYS A 197 -48.97 11.87 -4.14
CA LYS A 197 -49.72 12.24 -2.94
C LYS A 197 -50.14 13.73 -2.94
N CYS A 198 -49.35 14.61 -3.55
CA CYS A 198 -49.68 16.02 -3.69
C CYS A 198 -50.66 16.33 -4.85
N SER A 199 -50.79 15.47 -5.86
CA SER A 199 -51.72 15.68 -6.99
C SER A 199 -53.17 15.30 -6.69
N LYS A 200 -53.47 14.75 -5.50
CA LYS A 200 -54.84 14.66 -4.99
C LYS A 200 -55.33 16.00 -4.44
N THR A 201 -55.15 17.08 -5.19
CA THR A 201 -56.07 18.21 -5.07
C THR A 201 -57.29 17.82 -5.89
N SER A 202 -58.35 17.39 -5.21
CA SER A 202 -59.65 17.34 -5.85
C SER A 202 -59.88 18.71 -6.46
N TRP A 203 -60.02 18.76 -7.78
CA TRP A 203 -60.74 19.85 -8.42
C TRP A 203 -62.16 19.77 -7.86
N ASP A 204 -62.36 20.44 -6.74
CA ASP A 204 -63.65 20.62 -6.15
C ASP A 204 -64.41 21.46 -7.17
N ASN A 205 -65.43 20.87 -7.79
CA ASN A 205 -66.26 21.52 -8.81
C ASN A 205 -67.18 22.59 -8.17
N ASN A 206 -66.77 23.18 -7.05
CA ASN A 206 -67.48 24.27 -6.42
C ASN A 206 -67.14 25.56 -7.19
N ARG A 207 -67.93 25.78 -8.24
CA ARG A 207 -67.86 26.95 -9.12
C ARG A 207 -68.22 28.19 -8.32
N ASP A 208 -67.21 28.97 -7.94
CA ASP A 208 -67.45 30.35 -7.52
C ASP A 208 -67.77 31.20 -8.76
N LEU A 209 -68.97 31.77 -8.80
CA LEU A 209 -69.46 32.59 -9.89
C LEU A 209 -68.76 33.97 -9.98
N ASN A 210 -67.94 34.33 -9.00
CA ASN A 210 -67.30 35.65 -8.91
C ASN A 210 -65.78 35.65 -9.14
N ASP A 211 -65.19 34.57 -9.68
CA ASP A 211 -63.77 34.55 -10.03
C ASP A 211 -63.48 35.44 -11.26
N SER A 212 -63.06 36.67 -10.99
CA SER A 212 -62.71 37.71 -11.97
C SER A 212 -61.44 37.42 -12.78
N THR A 213 -60.72 36.32 -12.52
CA THR A 213 -59.44 36.02 -13.20
C THR A 213 -59.58 35.16 -14.45
N LYS A 214 -60.79 34.67 -14.78
CA LYS A 214 -61.00 33.83 -15.99
C LYS A 214 -61.65 34.61 -17.13
N VAL A 215 -60.87 34.79 -18.20
CA VAL A 215 -61.33 35.36 -19.47
C VAL A 215 -62.21 34.36 -20.20
N TYR A 216 -63.50 34.70 -20.35
CA TYR A 216 -64.46 33.97 -21.18
C TYR A 216 -64.01 33.99 -22.64
N ARG A 217 -63.50 32.86 -23.15
CA ARG A 217 -63.33 32.67 -24.59
C ARG A 217 -64.57 32.01 -25.15
N ASN A 218 -65.47 32.85 -25.65
CA ASN A 218 -66.66 32.44 -26.37
C ASN A 218 -66.25 31.65 -27.63
N GLY A 219 -66.75 30.42 -27.74
CA GLY A 219 -66.49 29.56 -28.87
C GLY A 219 -67.27 30.03 -30.09
N ASN A 220 -66.59 30.62 -31.07
CA ASN A 220 -66.87 30.41 -32.49
C ASN A 220 -65.84 31.10 -33.38
N SER A 221 -65.53 30.42 -34.49
CA SER A 221 -64.81 30.89 -35.69
C SER A 221 -63.30 31.16 -35.54
N TYR A 222 -62.46 30.40 -36.26
CA TYR A 222 -62.10 30.72 -37.64
C TYR A 222 -61.09 29.67 -38.14
N TYR A 223 -61.46 29.00 -39.22
CA TYR A 223 -60.52 28.43 -40.18
C TYR A 223 -59.49 29.50 -40.58
N ARG A 224 -58.20 29.19 -40.51
CA ARG A 224 -57.21 29.73 -41.43
C ARG A 224 -56.09 28.70 -41.62
N GLY A 225 -56.16 28.02 -42.75
CA GLY A 225 -55.02 27.29 -43.28
C GLY A 225 -53.89 28.25 -43.62
N ARG A 226 -52.66 27.78 -43.46
CA ARG A 226 -51.50 28.23 -44.23
C ARG A 226 -50.65 27.04 -44.62
N SER A 227 -50.60 26.84 -45.92
CA SER A 227 -49.59 26.13 -46.67
C SER A 227 -48.23 26.84 -46.60
N SER A 228 -47.14 26.08 -46.51
CA SER A 228 -45.87 26.27 -47.24
C SER A 228 -45.05 24.98 -47.06
N ARG A 229 -44.82 24.13 -48.07
CA ARG A 229 -43.65 24.19 -48.99
C ARG A 229 -42.45 24.85 -48.29
N GLY A 230 -41.29 24.25 -48.07
CA GLY A 230 -40.57 23.13 -48.69
C GLY A 230 -39.06 23.42 -48.53
N PHE A 231 -38.22 22.47 -48.96
CA PHE A 231 -36.74 22.44 -48.98
C PHE A 231 -36.07 22.07 -47.64
N GLY A 232 -35.16 21.10 -47.58
CA GLY A 232 -34.47 20.35 -48.63
C GLY A 232 -33.71 19.16 -48.05
N LYS A 233 -33.12 18.42 -48.98
CA LYS A 233 -32.38 17.14 -48.88
C LYS A 233 -31.42 17.02 -47.71
#